data_AF-A0A0L8G1R3-F1
#
_entry.id   AF-A0A0L8G1R3-F1
#
_cell.length_a   1.000
_cell.length_b   1.000
_cell.length_c   1.000
_cell.angle_alpha   90.00
_cell.angle_beta   90.00
_cell.angle_gamma   90.00
#
_symmetry.space_group_name_H-M   'P 1'
#
loop_
_entity.id
_entity.type
_entity.pdbx_description
1 polymer ?
#
loop_
_entity_poly.entity_id
_entity_poly.type
_entity_poly.pdbx_seq_one_letter_code
_entity_poly.pdbx_strand_id
1 'polypeptide(L)'
;MEQRRKTCAELFEECDLSHLITEKSNSKKVLDSVRNSVQYILKCFFHFLTCGCCYADNKQFGFIGNLYDHEPSEMEKQALVNLLRYLETEESPTIEFPHLISLRILIYSDNIELQLSAALFYLEISERIDDCPTSVTLSPLIDLLRRKDDRLNRITTQALSNFLMRMPACKAEVYPCQPIPALIPLLESKNHDTLCNTIAILTILTTTSKNFFFVLFCLYIPE
;
A
#
# COMPACT_ATOMS: atom_id res chain seq x y z
N MET A 1 2.87 -28.52 -9.00
CA MET A 1 1.97 -27.98 -10.04
C MET A 1 1.48 -26.64 -9.52
N GLU A 2 2.21 -25.59 -9.87
CA GLU A 2 1.96 -24.22 -9.38
C GLU A 2 0.66 -23.69 -10.01
N GLN A 3 -0.36 -23.45 -9.19
CA GLN A 3 -1.59 -22.83 -9.64
C GLN A 3 -1.32 -21.32 -9.80
N ARG A 4 -1.04 -20.89 -11.04
CA ARG A 4 -0.84 -19.46 -11.37
C ARG A 4 -2.00 -18.63 -10.80
N ARG A 5 -1.70 -17.65 -9.95
CA ARG A 5 -2.68 -16.64 -9.52
C ARG A 5 -3.10 -15.85 -10.75
N LYS A 6 -4.40 -15.85 -11.05
CA LYS A 6 -4.98 -15.08 -12.17
C LYS A 6 -4.72 -13.57 -11.97
N THR A 7 -4.39 -12.88 -13.04
CA THR A 7 -4.22 -11.42 -13.08
C THR A 7 -5.57 -10.71 -13.03
N CYS A 8 -5.59 -9.41 -12.71
CA CYS A 8 -6.84 -8.62 -12.69
C CYS A 8 -7.50 -8.56 -14.07
N ALA A 9 -6.72 -8.49 -15.16
CA ALA A 9 -7.21 -8.55 -16.53
C ALA A 9 -7.88 -9.90 -16.86
N GLU A 10 -7.29 -11.03 -16.45
CA GLU A 10 -7.86 -12.37 -16.66
C GLU A 10 -9.15 -12.59 -15.86
N LEU A 11 -9.30 -11.93 -14.70
CA LEU A 11 -10.56 -11.91 -13.95
C LEU A 11 -11.63 -11.01 -14.59
N PHE A 12 -11.22 -10.04 -15.42
CA PHE A 12 -12.10 -9.10 -16.12
C PHE A 12 -12.60 -9.66 -17.46
N GLU A 13 -11.79 -10.44 -18.19
CA GLU A 13 -12.19 -11.12 -19.43
C GLU A 13 -13.19 -12.27 -19.21
N GLU A 14 -13.17 -12.93 -18.04
CA GLU A 14 -14.23 -13.89 -17.65
C GLU A 14 -15.59 -13.22 -17.39
N CYS A 15 -15.67 -11.88 -17.50
CA CYS A 15 -16.83 -11.04 -17.23
C CYS A 15 -17.55 -10.60 -18.52
N ASP A 16 -17.86 -11.53 -19.42
CA ASP A 16 -18.68 -11.23 -20.60
C ASP A 16 -20.16 -10.99 -20.20
N LEU A 17 -20.51 -9.72 -20.02
CA LEU A 17 -21.87 -9.26 -19.65
C LEU A 17 -22.83 -9.21 -20.85
N SER A 18 -22.41 -9.60 -22.05
CA SER A 18 -23.24 -9.56 -23.25
C SER A 18 -24.49 -10.46 -23.15
N HIS A 19 -24.46 -11.47 -22.29
CA HIS A 19 -25.58 -12.37 -22.02
C HIS A 19 -26.72 -11.74 -21.18
N LEU A 20 -26.51 -10.60 -20.51
CA LEU A 20 -27.53 -9.97 -19.65
C LEU A 20 -28.49 -9.05 -20.41
N ILE A 21 -28.18 -8.67 -21.64
CA ILE A 21 -28.99 -7.73 -22.43
C ILE A 21 -30.12 -8.47 -23.19
N THR A 22 -30.07 -9.80 -23.30
CA THR A 22 -30.88 -10.54 -24.27
C THR A 22 -32.05 -11.36 -23.71
N GLU A 23 -32.20 -11.55 -22.39
CA GLU A 23 -33.30 -12.38 -21.87
C GLU A 23 -34.40 -11.61 -21.13
N LYS A 24 -35.57 -11.52 -21.75
CA LYS A 24 -36.87 -11.28 -21.09
C LYS A 24 -37.15 -12.42 -20.09
N SER A 25 -36.87 -12.27 -18.79
CA SER A 25 -37.46 -13.16 -17.78
C SER A 25 -37.42 -12.67 -16.33
N ASN A 26 -38.60 -12.74 -15.69
CA ASN A 26 -38.93 -12.82 -14.26
C ASN A 26 -38.19 -11.89 -13.27
N SER A 27 -38.93 -10.91 -12.72
CA SER A 27 -38.46 -9.82 -11.84
C SER A 27 -37.57 -10.24 -10.66
N LYS A 28 -37.73 -11.48 -10.16
CA LYS A 28 -36.91 -12.02 -9.05
C LYS A 28 -35.49 -12.37 -9.50
N LYS A 29 -35.33 -12.94 -10.70
CA LYS A 29 -34.01 -13.24 -11.29
C LYS A 29 -33.24 -11.98 -11.63
N VAL A 30 -33.93 -10.94 -12.11
CA VAL A 30 -33.34 -9.62 -12.39
C VAL A 30 -32.84 -8.97 -11.10
N LEU A 31 -33.63 -9.00 -10.02
CA LEU A 31 -33.22 -8.44 -8.72
C LEU A 31 -32.02 -9.16 -8.11
N ASP A 32 -31.97 -10.49 -8.19
CA ASP A 32 -30.83 -11.26 -7.69
C ASP A 32 -29.57 -11.02 -8.54
N SER A 33 -29.73 -10.89 -9.86
CA SER A 33 -28.64 -10.53 -10.77
C SER A 33 -28.09 -9.12 -10.48
N VAL A 34 -28.96 -8.11 -10.35
CA VAL A 34 -28.56 -6.73 -9.99
C VAL A 34 -27.87 -6.68 -8.62
N ARG A 35 -28.39 -7.40 -7.62
CA ARG A 35 -27.77 -7.49 -6.29
C ARG A 35 -26.35 -8.05 -6.37
N ASN A 36 -26.14 -9.10 -7.15
CA ASN A 36 -24.84 -9.71 -7.34
C ASN A 36 -23.87 -8.76 -8.08
N SER A 37 -24.34 -8.05 -9.10
CA SER A 37 -23.56 -7.03 -9.80
C SER A 37 -23.15 -5.87 -8.88
N VAL A 38 -24.07 -5.37 -8.04
CA VAL A 38 -23.75 -4.29 -7.08
C VAL A 38 -22.76 -4.76 -6.02
N GLN A 39 -22.92 -5.97 -5.47
CA GLN A 39 -21.94 -6.53 -4.54
C GLN A 39 -20.57 -6.75 -5.18
N TYR A 40 -20.54 -7.11 -6.47
CA TYR A 40 -19.31 -7.27 -7.23
C TYR A 40 -18.63 -5.92 -7.50
N ILE A 41 -19.38 -4.90 -7.92
CA ILE A 41 -18.89 -3.52 -8.09
C ILE A 41 -18.33 -2.98 -6.78
N LEU A 42 -19.03 -3.19 -5.65
CA LEU A 42 -18.54 -2.79 -4.33
C LEU A 42 -17.25 -3.53 -3.95
N LYS A 43 -17.11 -4.81 -4.31
CA LYS A 43 -15.85 -5.56 -4.12
C LYS A 43 -14.74 -5.01 -5.01
N CYS A 44 -15.00 -4.71 -6.28
CA CYS A 44 -14.02 -4.08 -7.18
C CYS A 44 -13.63 -2.68 -6.71
N PHE A 45 -14.58 -1.90 -6.19
CA PHE A 45 -14.34 -0.56 -5.67
C PHE A 45 -13.54 -0.60 -4.36
N PHE A 46 -13.89 -1.51 -3.45
CA PHE A 46 -13.12 -1.75 -2.23
C PHE A 46 -11.72 -2.27 -2.56
N HIS A 47 -11.59 -3.16 -3.55
CA HIS A 47 -10.30 -3.65 -4.04
C HIS A 47 -9.48 -2.57 -4.74
N PHE A 48 -10.09 -1.67 -5.50
CA PHE A 48 -9.42 -0.51 -6.10
C PHE A 48 -8.94 0.49 -5.03
N LEU A 49 -9.70 0.62 -3.95
CA LEU A 49 -9.32 1.44 -2.81
C LEU A 49 -8.25 0.79 -1.91
N THR A 50 -8.09 -0.54 -1.93
CA THR A 50 -7.23 -1.31 -0.99
C THR A 50 -6.09 -2.14 -1.63
N CYS A 51 -6.11 -2.41 -2.94
CA CYS A 51 -5.05 -3.08 -3.72
C CYS A 51 -4.39 -2.05 -4.64
N GLY A 52 -3.09 -1.81 -4.49
CA GLY A 52 -2.28 -1.00 -5.41
C GLY A 52 -2.10 -1.62 -6.83
N CYS A 53 -2.81 -2.70 -7.10
CA CYS A 53 -2.63 -3.61 -8.23
C CYS A 53 -3.20 -3.02 -9.54
N CYS A 54 -4.27 -2.24 -9.46
CA CYS A 54 -4.90 -1.61 -10.64
C CYS A 54 -4.22 -0.32 -11.09
N TYR A 55 -3.29 0.25 -10.30
CA TYR A 55 -2.45 1.36 -10.78
C TYR A 55 -1.29 0.87 -11.66
N ALA A 56 -0.89 -0.40 -11.47
CA ALA A 56 0.25 -1.00 -12.15
C ALA A 56 -0.08 -1.71 -13.49
N ASP A 57 -1.36 -1.99 -13.78
CA ASP A 57 -1.75 -2.88 -14.90
C ASP A 57 -1.83 -2.18 -16.28
N ASN A 58 -1.30 -0.96 -16.41
CA ASN A 58 -1.27 -0.25 -17.70
C ASN A 58 -0.02 -0.58 -18.57
N LYS A 59 0.76 -1.63 -18.24
CA LYS A 59 2.03 -1.94 -18.92
C LYS A 59 2.22 -3.41 -19.32
N GLN A 60 1.16 -4.10 -19.72
CA GLN A 60 1.34 -5.28 -20.59
C GLN A 60 1.78 -4.94 -22.03
N PHE A 61 1.83 -3.65 -22.41
CA PHE A 61 2.49 -3.23 -23.65
C PHE A 61 3.81 -2.54 -23.32
N GLY A 62 4.89 -3.29 -23.55
CA GLY A 62 6.23 -2.95 -23.12
C GLY A 62 6.75 -1.61 -23.66
N PHE A 63 7.48 -0.91 -22.81
CA PHE A 63 8.62 -0.09 -23.20
C PHE A 63 9.61 -0.11 -22.02
N ILE A 64 10.75 -0.77 -22.23
CA ILE A 64 11.96 -0.51 -21.46
C ILE A 64 12.44 0.87 -21.93
N GLY A 65 11.87 1.92 -21.35
CA GLY A 65 12.29 3.31 -21.54
C GLY A 65 13.03 3.76 -20.29
N ASN A 66 14.18 4.42 -20.47
CA ASN A 66 15.09 4.94 -19.45
C ASN A 66 14.43 5.28 -18.10
N LEU A 67 14.87 4.61 -17.04
CA LEU A 67 14.39 4.70 -15.65
C LEU A 67 14.60 6.07 -14.96
N TYR A 68 15.00 7.11 -15.69
CA TYR A 68 15.31 8.44 -15.12
C TYR A 68 14.62 9.62 -15.82
N ASP A 69 13.92 9.42 -16.94
CA ASP A 69 13.28 10.51 -17.68
C ASP A 69 11.74 10.35 -17.74
N HIS A 70 11.11 9.95 -16.64
CA HIS A 70 9.67 10.12 -16.51
C HIS A 70 9.41 11.53 -15.99
N GLU A 71 9.12 12.46 -16.91
CA GLU A 71 8.58 13.76 -16.52
C GLU A 71 7.30 13.51 -15.70
N PRO A 72 7.23 13.98 -14.45
CA PRO A 72 6.04 13.82 -13.64
C PRO A 72 4.81 14.40 -14.35
N SER A 73 3.71 13.66 -14.29
CA SER A 73 2.42 14.18 -14.74
C SER A 73 2.00 15.40 -13.93
N GLU A 74 1.10 16.21 -14.48
CA GLU A 74 0.54 17.37 -13.75
C GLU A 74 -0.18 16.94 -12.46
N MET A 75 -0.75 15.73 -12.43
CA MET A 75 -1.37 15.18 -11.23
C MET A 75 -0.32 14.87 -10.14
N GLU A 76 0.82 14.28 -10.51
CA GLU A 76 1.93 14.02 -9.59
C GLU A 76 2.59 15.30 -9.09
N LYS A 77 2.83 16.27 -9.98
CA LYS A 77 3.34 17.60 -9.62
C LYS A 77 2.41 18.26 -8.60
N GLN A 78 1.09 18.25 -8.86
CA GLN A 78 0.11 18.84 -7.96
C GLN A 78 0.04 18.10 -6.62
N ALA A 79 0.08 16.76 -6.62
CA ALA A 79 0.11 15.96 -5.40
C ALA A 79 1.33 16.29 -4.52
N LEU A 80 2.51 16.43 -5.14
CA LEU A 80 3.74 16.82 -4.44
C LEU A 80 3.60 18.22 -3.82
N VAL A 81 3.14 19.21 -4.60
CA VAL A 81 2.94 20.59 -4.11
C VAL A 81 1.94 20.64 -2.95
N ASN A 82 0.87 19.85 -3.00
CA ASN A 82 -0.13 19.80 -1.93
C ASN A 82 0.49 19.30 -0.62
N LEU A 83 1.30 18.23 -0.67
CA LEU A 83 1.93 17.68 0.53
C LEU A 83 3.03 18.57 1.09
N LEU A 84 3.85 19.19 0.23
CA LEU A 84 4.90 20.12 0.68
C LEU A 84 4.30 21.34 1.37
N ARG A 85 3.28 21.96 0.76
CA ARG A 85 2.57 23.09 1.36
C ARG A 85 1.98 22.72 2.72
N TYR A 86 1.40 21.53 2.83
CA TYR A 86 0.80 21.06 4.07
C TYR A 86 1.81 20.96 5.23
N LEU A 87 3.00 20.40 4.97
CA LEU A 87 4.05 20.29 5.98
C LEU A 87 4.62 21.63 6.45
N GLU A 88 4.62 22.63 5.57
CA GLU A 88 5.09 23.99 5.86
C GLU A 88 4.11 24.78 6.72
N THR A 89 2.80 24.51 6.63
CA THR A 89 1.77 25.33 7.29
C THR A 89 1.28 24.78 8.62
N GLU A 90 1.19 23.46 8.77
CA GLU A 90 0.56 22.86 9.95
C GLU A 90 1.58 22.48 11.00
N GLU A 91 1.55 23.09 12.19
CA GLU A 91 2.46 22.75 13.29
C GLU A 91 2.20 21.35 13.87
N SER A 92 0.92 20.99 14.08
CA SER A 92 0.48 19.63 14.50
C SER A 92 -0.34 18.98 13.37
N PRO A 93 0.32 18.28 12.45
CA PRO A 93 -0.32 17.78 11.25
C PRO A 93 -1.10 16.49 11.52
N THR A 94 -2.27 16.37 10.90
CA THR A 94 -3.05 15.12 10.78
C THR A 94 -2.97 14.54 9.36
N ILE A 95 -3.48 13.33 9.09
CA ILE A 95 -3.58 12.83 7.71
C ILE A 95 -5.05 12.68 7.31
N GLU A 96 -5.58 13.71 6.66
CA GLU A 96 -6.91 13.68 6.07
C GLU A 96 -6.96 13.05 4.66
N PHE A 97 -8.18 12.79 4.18
CA PHE A 97 -8.43 12.14 2.89
C PHE A 97 -7.73 12.79 1.68
N PRO A 98 -7.67 14.13 1.52
CA PRO A 98 -6.95 14.75 0.41
C PRO A 98 -5.43 14.48 0.43
N HIS A 99 -4.85 14.41 1.63
CA HIS A 99 -3.43 14.07 1.81
C HIS A 99 -3.19 12.62 1.45
N LEU A 100 -4.09 11.71 1.85
CA LEU A 100 -4.02 10.30 1.47
C LEU A 100 -4.08 10.11 -0.06
N ILE A 101 -4.93 10.86 -0.77
CA ILE A 101 -4.96 10.83 -2.24
C ILE A 101 -3.60 11.23 -2.81
N SER A 102 -3.06 12.35 -2.32
CA SER A 102 -1.77 12.86 -2.80
C SER A 102 -0.64 11.87 -2.53
N LEU A 103 -0.61 11.26 -1.33
CA LEU A 103 0.34 10.21 -0.98
C LEU A 103 0.24 9.00 -1.90
N ARG A 104 -0.96 8.52 -2.20
CA ARG A 104 -1.16 7.39 -3.11
C ARG A 104 -0.67 7.69 -4.52
N ILE A 105 -0.93 8.89 -5.03
CA ILE A 105 -0.42 9.32 -6.34
C ILE A 105 1.11 9.20 -6.37
N LEU A 106 1.80 9.70 -5.35
CA LEU A 106 3.26 9.68 -5.29
C LEU A 106 3.83 8.26 -5.06
N ILE A 107 3.23 7.46 -4.18
CA ILE A 107 3.70 6.10 -3.84
C ILE A 107 3.59 5.11 -5.00
N TYR A 108 2.53 5.27 -5.80
CA TYR A 108 2.31 4.41 -6.96
C TYR A 108 2.85 5.00 -8.26
N SER A 109 3.49 6.17 -8.22
CA SER A 109 4.26 6.72 -9.34
C SER A 109 5.37 5.76 -9.77
N ASP A 110 5.70 5.75 -11.06
CA ASP A 110 6.91 5.06 -11.56
C ASP A 110 8.20 5.84 -11.24
N ASN A 111 8.09 7.09 -10.78
CA ASN A 111 9.22 7.93 -10.44
C ASN A 111 9.67 7.68 -8.98
N ILE A 112 10.87 7.13 -8.82
CA ILE A 112 11.43 6.81 -7.50
C ILE A 112 11.59 8.03 -6.59
N GLU A 113 11.88 9.21 -7.15
CA GLU A 113 12.03 10.45 -6.37
C GLU A 113 10.69 10.94 -5.82
N LEU A 114 9.58 10.68 -6.53
CA LEU A 114 8.24 10.95 -6.02
C LEU A 114 7.85 9.97 -4.91
N GLN A 115 8.17 8.68 -5.07
CA GLN A 115 7.98 7.69 -3.99
C GLN A 115 8.79 8.09 -2.74
N LEU A 116 10.03 8.57 -2.92
CA LEU A 116 10.86 9.06 -1.81
C LEU A 116 10.28 10.30 -1.16
N SER A 117 9.71 11.21 -1.93
CA SER A 117 9.01 12.38 -1.40
C SER A 117 7.84 11.96 -0.51
N ALA A 118 7.08 10.93 -0.90
CA ALA A 118 6.02 10.37 -0.07
C ALA A 118 6.56 9.66 1.19
N ALA A 119 7.66 8.92 1.08
CA ALA A 119 8.30 8.26 2.22
C ALA A 119 8.80 9.29 3.25
N LEU A 120 9.41 10.39 2.78
CA LEU A 120 9.85 11.50 3.62
C LEU A 120 8.68 12.22 4.29
N PHE A 121 7.55 12.38 3.59
CA PHE A 121 6.34 12.91 4.20
C PHE A 121 5.88 12.01 5.36
N TYR A 122 5.81 10.69 5.18
CA TYR A 122 5.47 9.79 6.28
C TYR A 122 6.47 9.87 7.43
N LEU A 123 7.77 9.99 7.14
CA LEU A 123 8.79 10.16 8.17
C LEU A 123 8.55 11.43 8.99
N GLU A 124 8.36 12.58 8.33
CA GLU A 124 8.06 13.85 8.98
C GLU A 124 6.79 13.77 9.84
N ILE A 125 5.70 13.24 9.29
CA ILE A 125 4.45 13.08 10.05
C ILE A 125 4.61 12.10 11.22
N SER A 126 5.41 11.03 11.05
CA SER A 126 5.65 10.05 12.11
C SER A 126 6.33 10.63 13.35
N GLU A 127 6.93 11.82 13.24
CA GLU A 127 7.58 12.55 14.34
C GLU A 127 6.69 13.63 14.95
N ARG A 128 5.62 14.03 14.24
CA ARG A 128 4.83 15.23 14.57
C ARG A 128 3.38 14.95 14.94
N ILE A 129 2.76 13.91 14.38
CA ILE A 129 1.37 13.58 14.71
C ILE A 129 1.26 13.04 16.14
N ASP A 130 0.16 13.39 16.80
CA ASP A 130 -0.20 12.97 18.17
C ASP A 130 -1.03 11.68 18.19
N ASP A 131 -1.75 11.40 17.09
CA ASP A 131 -2.64 10.25 16.94
C ASP A 131 -2.19 9.29 15.86
N CYS A 132 -2.47 8.00 16.07
CA CYS A 132 -2.10 6.97 15.11
C CYS A 132 -2.91 7.09 13.81
N PRO A 133 -2.26 7.09 12.63
CA PRO A 133 -2.99 6.99 11.37
C PRO A 133 -3.69 5.63 11.23
N THR A 134 -4.81 5.62 10.52
CA THR A 134 -5.61 4.40 10.29
C THR A 134 -4.89 3.39 9.39
N SER A 135 -5.30 2.12 9.41
CA SER A 135 -4.80 1.07 8.50
C SER A 135 -4.84 1.47 7.02
N VAL A 136 -5.89 2.20 6.61
CA VAL A 136 -6.02 2.71 5.23
C VAL A 136 -4.90 3.70 4.90
N THR A 137 -4.51 4.50 5.89
CA THR A 137 -3.44 5.50 5.76
C THR A 137 -2.06 4.88 5.87
N LEU A 138 -1.90 3.80 6.64
CA LEU A 138 -0.62 3.11 6.81
C LEU A 138 -0.35 2.06 5.72
N SER A 139 -1.37 1.53 5.05
CA SER A 139 -1.18 0.52 3.99
C SER A 139 -0.23 0.98 2.87
N PRO A 140 -0.31 2.22 2.34
CA PRO A 140 0.64 2.70 1.33
C PRO A 140 2.09 2.75 1.85
N LEU A 141 2.29 3.08 3.13
CA LEU A 141 3.62 3.03 3.75
C LEU A 141 4.17 1.59 3.78
N ILE A 142 3.33 0.60 4.09
CA ILE A 142 3.74 -0.82 4.05
C ILE A 142 4.05 -1.28 2.62
N ASP A 143 3.35 -0.76 1.62
CA ASP A 143 3.64 -1.08 0.21
C ASP A 143 5.03 -0.59 -0.22
N LEU A 144 5.49 0.56 0.30
CA LEU A 144 6.83 1.09 0.04
C LEU A 144 7.95 0.17 0.55
N LEU A 145 7.75 -0.56 1.65
CA LEU A 145 8.73 -1.54 2.18
C LEU A 145 9.04 -2.68 1.19
N ARG A 146 8.14 -2.93 0.22
CA ARG A 146 8.31 -4.00 -0.77
C ARG A 146 9.14 -3.54 -1.98
N ARG A 147 9.52 -2.26 -2.05
CA ARG A 147 10.31 -1.73 -3.17
C ARG A 147 11.77 -2.15 -3.03
N LYS A 148 12.40 -2.47 -4.16
CA LYS A 148 13.82 -2.83 -4.23
C LYS A 148 14.71 -1.59 -4.34
N ASP A 149 14.55 -0.65 -3.39
CA ASP A 149 15.35 0.57 -3.29
C ASP A 149 15.76 0.79 -1.83
N ASP A 150 17.07 0.89 -1.59
CA ASP A 150 17.62 0.99 -0.23
C ASP A 150 17.26 2.30 0.46
N ARG A 151 17.11 3.40 -0.29
CA ARG A 151 16.73 4.71 0.25
C ARG A 151 15.29 4.67 0.75
N LEU A 152 14.38 4.11 -0.05
CA LEU A 152 12.99 3.89 0.35
C LEU A 152 12.90 2.99 1.57
N ASN A 153 13.59 1.85 1.57
CA ASN A 153 13.54 0.92 2.70
C ASN A 153 14.04 1.57 3.99
N ARG A 154 15.12 2.34 3.94
CA ARG A 154 15.64 3.07 5.10
C ARG A 154 14.63 4.08 5.65
N ILE A 155 14.08 4.95 4.80
CA ILE A 155 13.14 6.00 5.22
C ILE A 155 11.82 5.39 5.72
N THR A 156 11.29 4.41 4.99
CA THR A 156 10.00 3.77 5.28
C THR A 156 10.06 2.95 6.57
N THR A 157 11.15 2.19 6.79
CA THR A 157 11.34 1.47 8.06
C THR A 157 11.53 2.44 9.23
N GLN A 158 12.21 3.57 9.04
CA GLN A 158 12.31 4.59 10.08
C GLN A 158 10.94 5.17 10.43
N ALA A 159 10.15 5.59 9.44
CA ALA A 159 8.82 6.15 9.66
C ALA A 159 7.90 5.16 10.39
N LEU A 160 7.88 3.90 9.95
CA LEU A 160 7.07 2.85 10.60
C LEU A 160 7.52 2.57 12.03
N SER A 161 8.84 2.56 12.27
CA SER A 161 9.41 2.41 13.61
C SER A 161 8.96 3.56 14.52
N ASN A 162 9.06 4.81 14.05
CA ASN A 162 8.61 6.00 14.78
C ASN A 162 7.14 5.89 15.18
N PHE A 163 6.25 5.54 14.24
CA PHE A 163 4.82 5.33 14.54
C PHE A 163 4.61 4.30 15.65
N LEU A 164 5.26 3.13 15.55
CA LEU A 164 5.09 2.04 16.50
C LEU A 164 5.72 2.29 17.87
N MET A 165 6.85 3.02 17.93
CA MET A 165 7.55 3.35 19.17
C MET A 165 6.90 4.51 19.91
N ARG A 166 6.55 5.59 19.22
CA ARG A 166 5.90 6.77 19.83
C ARG A 166 4.46 6.46 20.23
N MET A 167 3.76 5.63 19.43
CA MET A 167 2.34 5.37 19.61
C MET A 167 2.05 3.85 19.62
N PRO A 168 2.13 3.19 20.79
CA PRO A 168 1.89 1.75 20.88
C PRO A 168 0.51 1.29 20.36
N ALA A 169 -0.49 2.18 20.34
CA ALA A 169 -1.81 1.94 19.75
C ALA A 169 -1.75 1.61 18.25
N CYS A 170 -0.72 2.08 17.54
CA CYS A 170 -0.53 1.81 16.11
C CYS A 170 -0.35 0.34 15.76
N LYS A 171 -0.04 -0.53 16.72
CA LYS A 171 0.00 -1.98 16.47
C LYS A 171 -1.32 -2.49 15.87
N ALA A 172 -2.45 -1.99 16.36
CA ALA A 172 -3.78 -2.40 15.89
C ALA A 172 -4.07 -1.93 14.46
N GLU A 173 -3.60 -0.74 14.08
CA GLU A 173 -3.76 -0.18 12.74
C GLU A 173 -2.76 -0.76 11.73
N VAL A 174 -1.55 -1.12 12.17
CA VAL A 174 -0.51 -1.70 11.32
C VAL A 174 -0.76 -3.17 11.02
N TYR A 175 -1.33 -3.94 11.95
CA TYR A 175 -1.50 -5.39 11.78
C TYR A 175 -2.33 -5.80 10.54
N PRO A 176 -3.48 -5.16 10.23
CA PRO A 176 -4.27 -5.44 9.03
C PRO A 176 -3.52 -5.17 7.72
N CYS A 177 -2.51 -4.29 7.73
CA CYS A 177 -1.70 -3.94 6.56
C CYS A 177 -0.69 -5.05 6.17
N GLN A 178 -0.61 -6.15 6.92
CA GLN A 178 0.30 -7.27 6.68
C GLN A 178 1.78 -6.84 6.53
N PRO A 179 2.36 -6.23 7.58
CA PRO A 179 3.73 -5.70 7.53
C PRO A 179 4.79 -6.81 7.51
N ILE A 180 4.53 -7.95 8.17
CA ILE A 180 5.54 -9.01 8.39
C ILE A 180 6.08 -9.57 7.06
N PRO A 181 5.24 -9.95 6.06
CA PRO A 181 5.73 -10.36 4.75
C PRO A 181 6.61 -9.32 4.03
N ALA A 182 6.38 -8.03 4.26
CA ALA A 182 7.19 -6.97 3.67
C ALA A 182 8.53 -6.76 4.41
N LEU A 183 8.56 -7.04 5.71
CA LEU A 183 9.73 -6.86 6.58
C LEU A 183 10.72 -8.02 6.51
N ILE A 184 10.26 -9.25 6.27
CA ILE A 184 11.14 -10.43 6.26
C ILE A 184 12.30 -10.29 5.25
N PRO A 185 12.08 -9.89 3.99
CA PRO A 185 13.19 -9.69 3.05
C PRO A 185 14.20 -8.64 3.51
N LEU A 186 13.78 -7.67 4.35
CA LEU A 186 14.66 -6.61 4.85
C LEU A 186 15.60 -7.08 5.96
N LEU A 187 15.39 -8.27 6.54
CA LEU A 187 16.33 -8.90 7.47
C LEU A 187 17.66 -9.29 6.81
N GLU A 188 17.69 -9.37 5.49
CA GLU A 188 18.90 -9.61 4.70
C GLU A 188 19.55 -8.31 4.21
N SER A 189 19.02 -7.14 4.59
CA SER A 189 19.55 -5.85 4.17
C SER A 189 20.97 -5.64 4.67
N LYS A 190 21.86 -5.18 3.79
CA LYS A 190 23.22 -4.75 4.14
C LYS A 190 23.26 -3.36 4.77
N ASN A 191 22.14 -2.63 4.75
CA ASN A 191 22.03 -1.32 5.38
C ASN A 191 21.70 -1.51 6.87
N HIS A 192 22.61 -1.07 7.74
CA HIS A 192 22.46 -1.24 9.19
C HIS A 192 21.23 -0.51 9.77
N ASP A 193 20.89 0.67 9.26
CA ASP A 193 19.71 1.41 9.71
C ASP A 193 18.43 0.65 9.37
N THR A 194 18.31 0.20 8.11
CA THR A 194 17.17 -0.60 7.64
C THR A 194 17.03 -1.89 8.44
N LEU A 195 18.14 -2.61 8.67
CA LEU A 195 18.14 -3.86 9.44
C LEU A 195 17.73 -3.62 10.90
N CYS A 196 18.31 -2.61 11.55
CA CYS A 196 18.00 -2.27 12.94
C CYS A 196 16.53 -1.89 13.11
N ASN A 197 16.02 -1.00 12.24
CA ASN A 197 14.62 -0.60 12.23
C ASN A 197 13.69 -1.79 11.98
N THR A 198 14.04 -2.67 11.04
CA THR A 198 13.26 -3.88 10.73
C THR A 198 13.16 -4.80 11.96
N ILE A 199 14.28 -5.05 12.64
CA ILE A 199 14.29 -5.85 13.88
C ILE A 199 13.44 -5.19 14.96
N ALA A 200 13.58 -3.87 15.17
CA ALA A 200 12.81 -3.13 16.16
C ALA A 200 11.30 -3.23 15.90
N ILE A 201 10.86 -3.01 14.66
CA ILE A 201 9.46 -3.16 14.25
C ILE A 201 8.96 -4.57 14.53
N LEU A 202 9.72 -5.60 14.12
CA LEU A 202 9.33 -7.00 14.35
C LEU A 202 9.25 -7.32 15.85
N THR A 203 10.19 -6.86 16.68
CA THR A 203 10.13 -7.02 18.14
C THR A 203 8.86 -6.38 18.71
N ILE A 204 8.55 -5.16 18.29
CA ILE A 204 7.35 -4.43 18.75
C ILE A 204 6.06 -5.17 18.34
N LEU A 205 5.98 -5.66 17.10
CA LEU A 205 4.80 -6.40 16.62
C LEU A 205 4.66 -7.78 17.28
N THR A 206 5.77 -8.46 17.58
CA THR A 206 5.78 -9.83 18.17
C THR A 206 5.56 -9.87 19.68
N THR A 207 5.69 -8.74 20.39
CA THR A 207 5.36 -8.64 21.83
C THR A 207 3.88 -8.95 22.15
N THR A 208 3.02 -9.06 21.14
CA THR A 208 1.63 -9.52 21.30
C THR A 208 1.56 -11.02 20.97
N SER A 209 1.00 -11.84 21.87
CA SER A 209 1.08 -13.31 21.84
C SER A 209 0.61 -14.01 20.55
N LYS A 210 -0.23 -13.37 19.72
CA LYS A 210 -0.66 -13.90 18.41
C LYS A 210 0.39 -13.79 17.30
N ASN A 211 1.33 -12.86 17.42
CA ASN A 211 2.25 -12.50 16.33
C ASN A 211 3.59 -13.25 16.41
N PHE A 212 3.96 -13.72 17.60
CA PHE A 212 5.20 -14.49 17.81
C PHE A 212 5.24 -15.77 16.97
N PHE A 213 4.15 -16.55 16.95
CA PHE A 213 4.06 -17.77 16.14
C PHE A 213 4.09 -17.50 14.64
N PHE A 214 3.53 -16.37 14.18
CA PHE A 214 3.53 -16.02 12.76
C PHE A 214 4.94 -15.62 12.28
N VAL A 215 5.70 -14.87 13.08
CA VAL A 215 7.10 -14.53 12.76
C VAL A 215 7.99 -15.77 12.76
N LEU A 216 7.84 -16.65 13.76
CA LEU A 216 8.54 -17.94 13.75
C LEU A 216 8.18 -18.76 12.50
N PHE A 217 6.90 -18.87 12.16
CA PHE A 217 6.45 -19.60 10.97
C PHE A 217 7.05 -19.05 9.68
N CYS A 218 7.09 -17.72 9.51
CA CYS A 218 7.66 -17.12 8.32
C CYS A 218 9.21 -17.19 8.27
N LEU A 219 9.89 -17.27 9.41
CA LEU A 219 11.36 -17.44 9.47
C LEU A 219 11.80 -18.91 9.37
N TYR A 220 10.92 -19.87 9.67
CA TYR A 220 11.22 -21.31 9.72
C TYR A 220 10.66 -22.12 8.54
N ILE A 221 10.11 -21.50 7.49
CA ILE A 221 9.86 -22.21 6.25
C ILE A 221 11.16 -22.20 5.43
N PRO A 222 11.92 -23.31 5.34
CA PRO A 222 12.95 -23.44 4.33
C PRO A 222 12.27 -23.45 2.95
N GLU A 223 12.85 -22.72 1.99
CA GLU A 223 12.50 -22.81 0.57
C GLU A 223 12.58 -24.25 0.04
#